data_AF-W7RII4-F1
#
_entry.id   AF-W7RII4-F1
#
_cell.length_a   1.000
_cell.length_b   1.000
_cell.length_c   1.000
_cell.angle_alpha   90.00
_cell.angle_beta   90.00
_cell.angle_gamma   90.00
#
_symmetry.space_group_name_H-M   'P 1'
#
loop_
_entity.id
_entity.type
_entity.pdbx_description
1 polymer ?
#
loop_
_entity_poly.entity_id
_entity_poly.type
_entity_poly.pdbx_seq_one_letter_code
_entity_poly.pdbx_strand_id
1 'polypeptide(L)'
;MIMKVILAIILGIISIFMLAIFTNTIMSLEIFPGYVQGDIGNWIGFYGTIIGGLLTLAGVFLTLQFNKVQFNQQETTRKEEEVKNKNLNTIKILWEIELNLTTLHKELDILAEYIEEKINTIDVHEYALLVNEKLDNNFYKKGIKPNYEQIKNILGEIGSEYTYEKFTQIQVELLKTKELFDNKNLQVKSAEVDWDIYGQINSITNELYEMFNTQKCVTTIDSNHLSVFKSESELILRKLNGMMSIGAKISGYIHLVREKRNKIEKQYFNIS
;
A
#
# COMPACT_ATOMS: atom_id res chain seq x y z
N MET A 1 37.59 -29.18 11.45
CA MET A 1 36.80 -30.35 11.90
C MET A 1 36.79 -31.47 10.84
N ILE A 2 36.45 -31.17 9.59
CA ILE A 2 36.44 -32.11 8.45
C ILE A 2 37.79 -32.84 8.26
N MET A 3 38.92 -32.13 8.38
CA MET A 3 40.26 -32.74 8.22
C MET A 3 40.58 -33.79 9.29
N LYS A 4 40.06 -33.65 10.52
CA LYS A 4 40.24 -34.64 11.59
C LYS A 4 39.41 -35.91 11.35
N VAL A 5 38.22 -35.76 10.76
CA VAL A 5 37.33 -36.88 10.41
C VAL A 5 37.90 -37.67 9.23
N ILE A 6 38.39 -36.98 8.20
CA ILE A 6 39.05 -37.63 7.05
C ILE A 6 40.29 -38.41 7.50
N LEU A 7 41.11 -37.84 8.39
CA LEU A 7 42.30 -38.50 8.92
C LEU A 7 41.94 -39.77 9.72
N ALA A 8 40.86 -39.74 10.52
CA ALA A 8 40.38 -40.89 11.27
C ALA A 8 39.85 -42.01 10.36
N ILE A 9 39.15 -41.65 9.26
CA ILE A 9 38.68 -42.61 8.26
C ILE A 9 39.87 -43.27 7.54
N ILE A 10 40.86 -42.50 7.14
CA ILE A 10 42.08 -43.02 6.49
C ILE A 10 42.84 -43.96 7.44
N LEU A 11 43.03 -43.57 8.71
CA LEU A 11 43.64 -44.42 9.73
C LEU A 11 42.86 -45.71 9.97
N GLY A 12 41.53 -45.64 9.98
CA GLY A 12 40.66 -46.82 10.09
C GLY A 12 40.82 -47.78 8.92
N ILE A 13 40.86 -47.27 7.69
CA ILE A 13 41.08 -48.07 6.48
C ILE A 13 42.47 -48.72 6.53
N ILE A 14 43.52 -47.94 6.82
CA ILE A 14 44.89 -48.46 6.95
C ILE A 14 44.97 -49.54 8.03
N SER A 15 44.29 -49.36 9.16
CA SER A 15 44.24 -50.36 10.24
C SER A 15 43.59 -51.68 9.77
N ILE A 16 42.47 -51.61 9.04
CA ILE A 16 41.81 -52.81 8.48
C ILE A 16 42.72 -53.54 7.49
N PHE A 17 43.40 -52.80 6.61
CA PHE A 17 44.38 -53.38 5.67
C PHE A 17 45.59 -53.99 6.40
N MET A 18 46.13 -53.32 7.40
CA MET A 18 47.24 -53.83 8.22
C MET A 18 46.83 -55.09 8.99
N LEU A 19 45.62 -55.13 9.54
CA LEU A 19 45.11 -56.30 10.24
C LEU A 19 44.96 -57.50 9.31
N ALA A 20 44.45 -57.30 8.10
CA ALA A 20 44.34 -58.34 7.07
C ALA A 20 45.72 -58.88 6.64
N ILE A 21 46.69 -58.00 6.39
CA ILE A 21 48.08 -58.39 6.06
C ILE A 21 48.71 -59.16 7.23
N PHE A 22 48.50 -58.70 8.46
CA PHE A 22 49.03 -59.33 9.66
C PHE A 22 48.42 -60.72 9.89
N THR A 23 47.10 -60.86 9.74
CA THR A 23 46.40 -62.16 9.82
C THR A 23 46.89 -63.11 8.71
N ASN A 24 47.07 -62.63 7.48
CA ASN A 24 47.63 -63.44 6.39
C ASN A 24 49.07 -63.90 6.70
N THR A 25 49.89 -63.00 7.26
CA THR A 25 51.28 -63.32 7.64
C THR A 25 51.33 -64.36 8.75
N ILE A 26 50.49 -64.24 9.79
CA ILE A 26 50.37 -65.24 10.87
C ILE A 26 49.89 -66.59 10.34
N MET A 27 48.89 -66.60 9.45
CA MET A 27 48.37 -67.83 8.85
C MET A 27 49.37 -68.50 7.90
N SER A 28 50.30 -67.73 7.31
CA SER A 28 51.37 -68.23 6.43
C SER A 28 52.61 -68.75 7.16
N LEU A 29 52.79 -68.35 8.42
CA LEU A 29 53.78 -68.94 9.31
C LEU A 29 53.20 -70.27 9.80
N GLU A 30 53.81 -71.40 9.43
CA GLU A 30 53.36 -72.77 9.75
C GLU A 30 53.44 -73.14 11.25
N ILE A 31 53.04 -72.24 12.14
CA ILE A 31 53.09 -72.39 13.60
C ILE A 31 51.98 -73.33 14.09
N PHE A 32 50.92 -73.54 13.30
CA PHE A 32 49.82 -74.47 13.61
C PHE A 32 49.58 -75.43 12.43
N PRO A 33 50.21 -76.62 12.42
CA PRO A 33 49.99 -77.61 11.37
C PRO A 33 48.56 -78.15 11.45
N GLY A 34 47.75 -77.90 10.41
CA GLY A 34 46.45 -78.54 10.20
C GLY A 34 45.20 -77.66 10.23
N TYR A 35 45.30 -76.34 10.46
CA TYR A 35 44.13 -75.46 10.45
C TYR A 35 44.30 -74.23 9.54
N VAL A 36 43.43 -74.20 8.50
CA VAL A 36 43.07 -73.06 7.62
C VAL A 36 44.24 -72.39 6.88
N GLN A 37 44.60 -72.94 5.72
CA GLN A 37 45.35 -72.20 4.70
C GLN A 37 44.39 -71.20 4.02
N GLY A 38 44.71 -69.90 4.11
CA GLY A 38 43.96 -68.87 3.42
C GLY A 38 44.21 -68.93 1.91
N ASP A 39 43.23 -69.38 1.13
CA ASP A 39 43.28 -69.33 -0.33
C ASP A 39 43.30 -67.87 -0.82
N ILE A 40 44.14 -67.58 -1.82
CA ILE A 40 44.31 -66.26 -2.43
C ILE A 40 42.95 -65.70 -2.90
N GLY A 41 42.04 -66.58 -3.35
CA GLY A 41 40.69 -66.20 -3.77
C GLY A 41 39.84 -65.57 -2.66
N ASN A 42 39.97 -66.04 -1.41
CA ASN A 42 39.20 -65.50 -0.28
C ASN A 42 39.66 -64.10 0.11
N TRP A 43 40.97 -63.82 -0.02
CA TRP A 43 41.52 -62.49 0.24
C TRP A 43 41.14 -61.47 -0.84
N ILE A 44 41.11 -61.89 -2.11
CA ILE A 44 40.61 -61.05 -3.21
C ILE A 44 39.14 -60.67 -2.98
N GLY A 45 38.30 -61.62 -2.53
CA GLY A 45 36.91 -61.34 -2.15
C GLY A 45 36.78 -60.35 -0.99
N PHE A 46 37.64 -60.48 0.04
CA PHE A 46 37.69 -59.56 1.18
C PHE A 46 38.07 -58.13 0.76
N TYR A 47 39.17 -57.98 0.00
CA TYR A 47 39.59 -56.66 -0.50
C TYR A 47 38.59 -56.05 -1.49
N GLY A 48 37.98 -56.87 -2.35
CA GLY A 48 36.91 -56.44 -3.25
C GLY A 48 35.71 -55.85 -2.50
N THR A 49 35.33 -56.44 -1.37
CA THR A 49 34.23 -55.95 -0.52
C THR A 49 34.57 -54.61 0.14
N ILE A 50 35.80 -54.45 0.64
CA ILE A 50 36.26 -53.17 1.23
C ILE A 50 36.30 -52.06 0.17
N ILE A 51 36.88 -52.35 -1.00
CA ILE A 51 36.99 -51.38 -2.10
C ILE A 51 35.59 -51.02 -2.61
N GLY A 52 34.70 -51.99 -2.79
CA GLY A 52 33.31 -51.77 -3.19
C GLY A 52 32.53 -50.93 -2.17
N GLY A 53 32.72 -51.19 -0.87
CA GLY A 53 32.14 -50.39 0.21
C GLY A 53 32.62 -48.94 0.21
N LEU A 54 33.92 -48.70 0.00
CA LEU A 54 34.50 -47.36 -0.09
C LEU A 54 34.01 -46.59 -1.33
N LEU A 55 33.92 -47.25 -2.49
CA LEU A 55 33.34 -46.68 -3.71
C LEU A 55 31.88 -46.27 -3.50
N THR A 56 31.10 -47.12 -2.82
CA THR A 56 29.70 -46.83 -2.49
C THR A 56 29.59 -45.62 -1.56
N LEU A 57 30.43 -45.56 -0.51
CA LEU A 57 30.46 -44.44 0.43
C LEU A 57 30.86 -43.13 -0.27
N ALA A 58 31.85 -43.18 -1.16
CA ALA A 58 32.27 -42.04 -1.98
C ALA A 58 31.14 -41.56 -2.91
N GLY A 59 30.42 -42.49 -3.54
CA GLY A 59 29.25 -42.19 -4.38
C GLY A 59 28.12 -41.51 -3.60
N VAL A 60 27.78 -42.02 -2.40
CA VAL A 60 26.78 -41.40 -1.52
C VAL A 60 27.23 -40.01 -1.07
N PHE A 61 28.50 -39.86 -0.69
CA PHE A 61 29.06 -38.57 -0.27
C PHE A 61 29.02 -37.53 -1.39
N LEU A 62 29.40 -37.90 -2.61
CA LEU A 62 29.28 -37.08 -3.81
C LEU A 62 27.83 -36.65 -4.03
N THR A 63 26.90 -37.60 -3.97
CA THR A 63 25.46 -37.33 -4.17
C THR A 63 24.91 -36.35 -3.13
N LEU A 64 25.29 -36.49 -1.85
CA LEU A 64 24.90 -35.56 -0.79
C LEU A 64 25.45 -34.14 -1.01
N GLN A 65 26.70 -34.01 -1.45
CA GLN A 65 27.29 -32.71 -1.77
C GLN A 65 26.58 -32.04 -2.95
N PHE A 66 26.33 -32.78 -4.03
CA PHE A 66 25.59 -32.27 -5.20
C PHE A 66 24.18 -31.83 -4.81
N ASN A 67 23.44 -32.65 -4.06
CA ASN A 67 22.08 -32.31 -3.61
C ASN A 67 22.06 -31.08 -2.71
N LYS A 68 23.05 -30.92 -1.82
CA LYS A 68 23.16 -29.75 -0.94
C LYS A 68 23.40 -28.46 -1.73
N VAL A 69 24.25 -28.49 -2.75
CA VAL A 69 24.51 -27.34 -3.62
C VAL A 69 23.26 -26.97 -4.43
N GLN A 70 22.59 -27.96 -5.02
CA GLN A 70 21.34 -27.73 -5.76
C GLN A 70 20.23 -27.17 -4.87
N PHE A 71 20.07 -27.71 -3.65
CA PHE A 71 19.07 -27.21 -2.70
C PHE A 71 19.34 -25.76 -2.31
N ASN A 72 20.59 -25.41 -2.01
CA ASN A 72 20.96 -24.03 -1.70
C ASN A 72 20.70 -23.08 -2.88
N GLN A 73 21.03 -23.48 -4.11
CA GLN A 73 20.76 -22.69 -5.32
C GLN A 73 19.26 -22.51 -5.58
N GLN A 74 18.47 -23.56 -5.34
CA GLN A 74 17.02 -23.50 -5.48
C GLN A 74 16.40 -22.58 -4.42
N GLU A 75 16.90 -22.62 -3.19
CA GLU A 75 16.45 -21.75 -2.11
C GLU A 75 16.80 -20.27 -2.36
N THR A 76 18.00 -19.97 -2.89
CA THR A 76 18.36 -18.60 -3.28
C THR A 76 17.48 -18.10 -4.43
N THR A 77 17.26 -18.92 -5.45
CA THR A 77 16.40 -18.56 -6.60
C THR A 77 14.98 -18.27 -6.14
N ARG A 78 14.43 -19.11 -5.26
CA ARG A 78 13.09 -18.90 -4.69
C ARG A 78 13.00 -17.61 -3.87
N LYS A 79 14.00 -17.32 -3.04
CA LYS A 79 14.06 -16.06 -2.27
C LYS A 79 14.13 -14.84 -3.19
N GLU A 80 14.91 -14.92 -4.27
CA GLU A 80 14.99 -13.85 -5.27
C GLU A 80 13.65 -13.65 -6.01
N GLU A 81 12.96 -14.73 -6.38
CA GLU A 81 11.62 -14.68 -6.98
C GLU A 81 10.58 -14.10 -6.01
N GLU A 82 10.61 -14.49 -4.73
CA GLU A 82 9.72 -13.95 -3.70
C GLU A 82 9.94 -12.44 -3.52
N VAL A 83 11.19 -11.98 -3.49
CA VAL A 83 11.53 -10.54 -3.42
C VAL A 83 11.07 -9.80 -4.68
N LYS A 84 11.29 -10.38 -5.87
CA LYS A 84 10.83 -9.80 -7.14
C LYS A 84 9.31 -9.65 -7.18
N ASN A 85 8.58 -10.71 -6.83
CA ASN A 85 7.12 -10.68 -6.79
C ASN A 85 6.59 -9.66 -5.79
N LYS A 86 7.24 -9.55 -4.62
CA LYS A 86 6.90 -8.53 -3.63
C LYS A 86 7.10 -7.12 -4.18
N ASN A 87 8.25 -6.83 -4.78
CA ASN A 87 8.55 -5.51 -5.35
C ASN A 87 7.58 -5.15 -6.47
N LEU A 88 7.27 -6.08 -7.36
CA LEU A 88 6.31 -5.87 -8.45
C LEU A 88 4.90 -5.57 -7.91
N ASN A 89 4.47 -6.30 -6.89
CA ASN A 89 3.18 -6.04 -6.23
C ASN A 89 3.17 -4.64 -5.58
N THR A 90 4.24 -4.26 -4.88
CA THR A 90 4.35 -2.91 -4.30
C THR A 90 4.33 -1.81 -5.37
N ILE A 91 5.03 -1.98 -6.50
CA ILE A 91 4.99 -1.03 -7.62
C ILE A 91 3.56 -0.86 -8.12
N LYS A 92 2.85 -1.97 -8.34
CA LYS A 92 1.45 -1.97 -8.80
C LYS A 92 0.54 -1.19 -7.84
N ILE A 93 0.64 -1.47 -6.53
CA ILE A 93 -0.16 -0.79 -5.50
C ILE A 93 0.15 0.70 -5.46
N LEU A 94 1.43 1.09 -5.45
CA LEU A 94 1.81 2.51 -5.44
C LEU A 94 1.32 3.26 -6.68
N TRP A 95 1.32 2.59 -7.83
CA TRP A 95 0.81 3.18 -9.07
C TRP A 95 -0.71 3.38 -9.03
N GLU A 96 -1.46 2.40 -8.52
CA GLU A 96 -2.91 2.50 -8.33
C GLU A 96 -3.27 3.64 -7.36
N ILE A 97 -2.52 3.78 -6.26
CA ILE A 97 -2.67 4.90 -5.31
C ILE A 97 -2.41 6.24 -6.00
N GLU A 98 -1.32 6.36 -6.75
CA GLU A 98 -0.99 7.60 -7.48
C GLU A 98 -2.12 7.98 -8.45
N LEU A 99 -2.64 7.01 -9.20
CA LEU A 99 -3.72 7.22 -10.15
C LEU A 99 -5.01 7.68 -9.45
N ASN A 100 -5.38 7.03 -8.35
CA ASN A 100 -6.56 7.34 -7.57
C ASN A 100 -6.45 8.74 -6.94
N LEU A 101 -5.31 9.07 -6.33
CA LEU A 101 -5.04 10.40 -5.77
C LEU A 101 -5.03 11.50 -6.85
N THR A 102 -4.44 11.24 -8.02
CA THR A 102 -4.42 12.21 -9.13
C THR A 102 -5.83 12.47 -9.65
N THR A 103 -6.64 11.41 -9.77
CA THR A 103 -8.03 11.58 -10.20
C THR A 103 -8.83 12.35 -9.16
N LEU A 104 -8.69 11.98 -7.88
CA LEU A 104 -9.34 12.68 -6.77
C LEU A 104 -8.97 14.17 -6.75
N HIS A 105 -7.69 14.50 -6.93
CA HIS A 105 -7.25 15.90 -6.98
C HIS A 105 -8.00 16.68 -8.05
N LYS A 106 -8.09 16.13 -9.25
CA LYS A 106 -8.80 16.75 -10.37
C LYS A 106 -10.29 16.92 -10.09
N GLU A 107 -10.96 15.92 -9.51
CA GLU A 107 -12.38 16.02 -9.16
C GLU A 107 -12.62 17.12 -8.10
N LEU A 108 -11.70 17.25 -7.14
CA LEU A 108 -11.78 18.32 -6.14
C LEU A 108 -11.54 19.71 -6.74
N ASP A 109 -10.66 19.83 -7.72
CA ASP A 109 -10.45 21.10 -8.44
C ASP A 109 -11.72 21.50 -9.22
N ILE A 110 -12.35 20.55 -9.93
CA ILE A 110 -13.62 20.76 -10.64
C ILE A 110 -14.72 21.18 -9.67
N LEU A 111 -14.83 20.51 -8.52
CA LEU A 111 -15.78 20.86 -7.48
C LEU A 111 -15.52 22.27 -6.93
N ALA A 112 -14.26 22.65 -6.74
CA ALA A 112 -13.90 23.97 -6.27
C ALA A 112 -14.31 25.07 -7.26
N GLU A 113 -13.99 24.88 -8.54
CA GLU A 113 -14.42 25.79 -9.63
C GLU A 113 -15.94 25.92 -9.68
N TYR A 114 -16.66 24.79 -9.56
CA TYR A 114 -18.13 24.79 -9.54
C TYR A 114 -18.69 25.60 -8.37
N ILE A 115 -18.16 25.43 -7.16
CA ILE A 115 -18.61 26.16 -5.97
C ILE A 115 -18.33 27.66 -6.14
N GLU A 116 -17.14 28.01 -6.63
CA GLU A 116 -16.76 29.39 -6.91
C GLU A 116 -17.70 30.04 -7.93
N GLU A 117 -18.04 29.34 -9.02
CA GLU A 117 -19.04 29.79 -9.99
C GLU A 117 -20.39 30.08 -9.31
N LYS A 118 -20.88 29.17 -8.46
CA LYS A 118 -22.15 29.38 -7.73
C LYS A 118 -22.11 30.56 -6.77
N ILE A 119 -20.98 30.82 -6.13
CA ILE A 119 -20.79 32.01 -5.29
C ILE A 119 -20.83 33.27 -6.16
N ASN A 120 -20.14 33.27 -7.30
CA ASN A 120 -19.99 34.44 -8.17
C ASN A 120 -21.27 34.79 -8.94
N THR A 121 -22.15 33.82 -9.19
CA THR A 121 -23.48 34.05 -9.81
C THR A 121 -24.49 34.71 -8.87
N ILE A 122 -24.12 34.98 -7.61
CA ILE A 122 -24.98 35.72 -6.68
C ILE A 122 -24.89 37.21 -6.95
N ASP A 123 -25.99 37.78 -7.45
CA ASP A 123 -26.14 39.22 -7.60
C ASP A 123 -26.76 39.83 -6.32
N VAL A 124 -25.91 40.51 -5.56
CA VAL A 124 -26.31 41.20 -4.32
C VAL A 124 -27.26 42.36 -4.62
N HIS A 125 -27.13 42.99 -5.79
CA HIS A 125 -28.01 44.07 -6.22
C HIS A 125 -29.40 43.54 -6.57
N GLU A 126 -29.49 42.46 -7.34
CA GLU A 126 -30.76 41.79 -7.64
C GLU A 126 -31.47 41.35 -6.36
N TYR A 127 -30.74 40.72 -5.42
CA TYR A 127 -31.27 40.38 -4.11
C TYR A 127 -31.84 41.59 -3.37
N ALA A 128 -31.12 42.71 -3.35
CA ALA A 128 -31.58 43.94 -2.71
C ALA A 128 -32.84 44.52 -3.38
N LEU A 129 -32.95 44.42 -4.70
CA LEU A 129 -34.15 44.85 -5.44
C LEU A 129 -35.37 44.02 -5.06
N LEU A 130 -35.24 42.69 -5.01
CA LEU A 130 -36.32 41.79 -4.58
C LEU A 130 -36.79 42.09 -3.16
N VAL A 131 -35.85 42.34 -2.24
CA VAL A 131 -36.14 42.74 -0.86
C VAL A 131 -36.91 44.06 -0.80
N ASN A 132 -36.44 45.06 -1.53
CA ASN A 132 -37.10 46.37 -1.58
C ASN A 132 -38.50 46.26 -2.18
N GLU A 133 -38.69 45.50 -3.26
CA GLU A 133 -40.00 45.29 -3.89
C GLU A 133 -41.00 44.66 -2.90
N LYS A 134 -40.57 43.63 -2.16
CA LYS A 134 -41.44 42.95 -1.18
C LYS A 134 -41.76 43.84 0.02
N LEU A 135 -40.79 44.64 0.49
CA LEU A 135 -41.04 45.65 1.52
C LEU A 135 -41.99 46.75 1.05
N ASP A 136 -41.84 47.23 -0.19
CA ASP A 136 -42.71 48.23 -0.79
C ASP A 136 -44.16 47.73 -0.89
N ASN A 137 -44.37 46.53 -1.42
CA ASN A 137 -45.69 45.93 -1.61
C ASN A 137 -46.38 45.61 -0.28
N ASN A 138 -45.62 45.17 0.73
CA ASN A 138 -46.20 44.76 2.01
C ASN A 138 -46.44 45.92 2.97
N PHE A 139 -45.60 46.96 2.94
CA PHE A 139 -45.57 48.02 3.94
C PHE A 139 -45.63 49.43 3.35
N TYR A 140 -44.64 49.84 2.56
CA TYR A 140 -44.46 51.26 2.22
C TYR A 140 -45.59 51.81 1.34
N LYS A 141 -46.07 51.05 0.34
CA LYS A 141 -47.23 51.44 -0.50
C LYS A 141 -48.53 51.56 0.30
N LYS A 142 -48.61 50.95 1.49
CA LYS A 142 -49.75 51.02 2.41
C LYS A 142 -49.59 52.11 3.48
N GLY A 143 -48.50 52.88 3.45
CA GLY A 143 -48.18 53.89 4.47
C GLY A 143 -47.77 53.29 5.81
N ILE A 144 -47.38 52.01 5.86
CA ILE A 144 -46.98 51.31 7.08
C ILE A 144 -45.45 51.25 7.13
N LYS A 145 -44.88 51.47 8.32
CA LYS A 145 -43.44 51.25 8.55
C LYS A 145 -43.23 49.83 9.12
N PRO A 146 -42.43 48.96 8.47
CA PRO A 146 -42.16 47.64 8.99
C PRO A 146 -41.30 47.72 10.26
N ASN A 147 -41.55 46.81 11.20
CA ASN A 147 -40.69 46.61 12.36
C ASN A 147 -39.50 45.70 12.01
N TYR A 148 -38.56 45.54 12.95
CA TYR A 148 -37.34 44.75 12.76
C TYR A 148 -37.64 43.29 12.38
N GLU A 149 -38.55 42.61 13.08
CA GLU A 149 -38.92 41.21 12.82
C GLU A 149 -39.54 41.03 11.44
N GLN A 150 -40.34 41.99 10.98
CA GLN A 150 -40.94 41.95 9.64
C GLN A 150 -39.89 42.09 8.53
N ILE A 151 -38.91 42.99 8.70
CA ILE A 151 -37.79 43.13 7.76
C ILE A 151 -36.96 41.83 7.74
N LYS A 152 -36.67 41.30 8.93
CA LYS A 152 -35.91 40.05 9.10
C LYS A 152 -36.60 38.87 8.41
N ASN A 153 -37.91 38.72 8.56
CA ASN A 153 -38.68 37.66 7.91
C ASN A 153 -38.66 37.78 6.38
N ILE A 154 -38.76 39.00 5.84
CA ILE A 154 -38.67 39.21 4.37
C ILE A 154 -37.27 38.88 3.85
N LEU A 155 -36.22 39.32 4.55
CA LEU A 155 -34.84 38.96 4.22
C LEU A 155 -34.64 37.44 4.26
N GLY A 156 -35.23 36.77 5.26
CA GLY A 156 -35.17 35.32 5.40
C GLY A 156 -35.86 34.60 4.24
N GLU A 157 -37.10 35.00 3.91
CA GLU A 157 -37.90 34.42 2.83
C GLU A 157 -37.22 34.56 1.47
N ILE A 158 -36.84 35.78 1.09
CA ILE A 158 -36.20 36.06 -0.21
C ILE A 158 -34.80 35.45 -0.24
N GLY A 159 -34.06 35.52 0.86
CA GLY A 159 -32.73 34.92 0.94
C GLY A 159 -32.79 33.41 0.74
N SER A 160 -33.78 32.74 1.34
CA SER A 160 -34.04 31.32 1.13
C SER A 160 -34.35 31.06 -0.34
N GLU A 161 -35.35 31.73 -0.92
CA GLU A 161 -35.74 31.55 -2.33
C GLU A 161 -34.56 31.76 -3.30
N TYR A 162 -33.78 32.81 -3.08
CA TYR A 162 -32.67 33.23 -3.95
C TYR A 162 -31.43 32.31 -3.87
N THR A 163 -31.21 31.65 -2.73
CA THR A 163 -30.02 30.82 -2.49
C THR A 163 -30.29 29.32 -2.45
N TYR A 164 -31.53 28.90 -2.25
CA TYR A 164 -31.90 27.50 -2.05
C TYR A 164 -31.45 26.61 -3.21
N GLU A 165 -31.78 26.97 -4.45
CA GLU A 165 -31.41 26.18 -5.62
C GLU A 165 -29.89 26.03 -5.77
N LYS A 166 -29.15 27.14 -5.59
CA LYS A 166 -27.68 27.14 -5.66
C LYS A 166 -27.06 26.28 -4.56
N PHE A 167 -27.63 26.34 -3.35
CA PHE A 167 -27.18 25.52 -2.22
C PHE A 167 -27.43 24.05 -2.51
N THR A 168 -28.65 23.66 -2.91
CA THR A 168 -29.00 22.29 -3.29
C THR A 168 -28.08 21.74 -4.38
N GLN A 169 -27.77 22.56 -5.39
CA GLN A 169 -26.84 22.21 -6.46
C GLN A 169 -25.43 21.88 -5.93
N ILE A 170 -24.88 22.72 -5.03
CA ILE A 170 -23.60 22.45 -4.34
C ILE A 170 -23.69 21.14 -3.54
N GLN A 171 -24.78 20.89 -2.82
CA GLN A 171 -24.93 19.64 -2.03
C GLN A 171 -24.92 18.41 -2.95
N VAL A 172 -25.60 18.47 -4.08
CA VAL A 172 -25.65 17.39 -5.06
C VAL A 172 -24.26 17.09 -5.61
N GLU A 173 -23.48 18.11 -5.98
CA GLU A 173 -22.11 17.90 -6.48
C GLU A 173 -21.16 17.39 -5.39
N LEU A 174 -21.30 17.83 -4.13
CA LEU A 174 -20.55 17.27 -3.01
C LEU A 174 -20.86 15.78 -2.79
N LEU A 175 -22.14 15.40 -2.86
CA LEU A 175 -22.56 14.00 -2.72
C LEU A 175 -22.04 13.14 -3.87
N LYS A 176 -22.09 13.62 -5.12
CA LYS A 176 -21.50 12.93 -6.27
C LYS A 176 -19.99 12.72 -6.08
N THR A 177 -19.29 13.75 -5.62
CA THR A 177 -17.84 13.68 -5.37
C THR A 177 -17.52 12.68 -4.25
N LYS A 178 -18.34 12.65 -3.20
CA LYS A 178 -18.24 11.68 -2.11
C LYS A 178 -18.47 10.25 -2.61
N GLU A 179 -19.51 10.00 -3.39
CA GLU A 179 -19.78 8.68 -3.97
C GLU A 179 -18.64 8.21 -4.88
N LEU A 180 -18.08 9.11 -5.70
CA LEU A 180 -16.90 8.82 -6.50
C LEU A 180 -15.69 8.45 -5.64
N PHE A 181 -15.48 9.16 -4.52
CA PHE A 181 -14.44 8.85 -3.56
C PHE A 181 -14.63 7.49 -2.89
N ASP A 182 -15.84 7.20 -2.39
CA ASP A 182 -16.20 5.94 -1.75
C ASP A 182 -15.99 4.76 -2.71
N ASN A 183 -16.36 4.93 -3.99
CA ASN A 183 -16.18 3.93 -5.04
C ASN A 183 -14.72 3.74 -5.46
N LYS A 184 -13.88 4.78 -5.36
CA LYS A 184 -12.46 4.73 -5.74
C LYS A 184 -11.59 3.95 -4.76
N ASN A 185 -12.18 3.42 -3.69
CA ASN A 185 -11.55 2.43 -2.82
C ASN A 185 -10.11 2.81 -2.42
N LEU A 186 -9.92 4.07 -2.01
CA LEU A 186 -8.68 4.54 -1.37
C LEU A 186 -8.42 3.84 -0.01
N GLN A 187 -9.22 2.82 0.32
CA GLN A 187 -9.02 1.85 1.40
C GLN A 187 -7.81 0.96 1.11
N VAL A 188 -6.63 1.58 1.08
CA VAL A 188 -5.38 0.85 1.05
C VAL A 188 -5.24 0.12 2.39
N LYS A 189 -5.07 -1.20 2.36
CA LYS A 189 -4.83 -1.94 3.60
C LYS A 189 -3.45 -1.59 4.12
N SER A 190 -3.32 -1.38 5.43
CA SER A 190 -2.02 -1.13 6.08
C SER A 190 -0.99 -2.24 5.87
N ALA A 191 -1.42 -3.45 5.47
CA ALA A 191 -0.55 -4.56 5.12
C ALA A 191 0.05 -4.45 3.69
N GLU A 192 -0.50 -3.58 2.84
CA GLU A 192 -0.18 -3.47 1.41
C GLU A 192 0.74 -2.28 1.10
N VAL A 193 0.85 -1.32 2.03
CA VAL A 193 1.74 -0.15 1.95
C VAL A 193 2.45 0.12 3.28
N ASP A 194 3.43 1.01 3.28
CA ASP A 194 4.03 1.44 4.53
C ASP A 194 3.07 2.28 5.40
N TRP A 195 3.33 2.30 6.71
CA TRP A 195 2.52 3.01 7.70
C TRP A 195 2.40 4.51 7.45
N ASP A 196 3.41 5.10 6.82
CA ASP A 196 3.45 6.52 6.48
C ASP A 196 2.40 6.82 5.40
N ILE A 197 2.44 6.14 4.25
CA ILE A 197 1.44 6.27 3.18
C ILE A 197 0.03 6.00 3.72
N TYR A 198 -0.14 4.94 4.50
CA TYR A 198 -1.43 4.62 5.11
C TYR A 198 -1.96 5.76 5.99
N GLY A 199 -1.12 6.30 6.88
CA GLY A 199 -1.50 7.40 7.77
C GLY A 199 -1.91 8.66 7.00
N GLN A 200 -1.19 8.98 5.93
CA GLN A 200 -1.49 10.12 5.07
C GLN A 200 -2.82 9.96 4.32
N ILE A 201 -3.07 8.79 3.73
CA ILE A 201 -4.34 8.50 3.05
C ILE A 201 -5.51 8.57 4.03
N ASN A 202 -5.35 8.02 5.23
CA ASN A 202 -6.38 8.08 6.26
C ASN A 202 -6.65 9.53 6.71
N SER A 203 -5.62 10.38 6.79
CA SER A 203 -5.78 11.80 7.10
C SER A 203 -6.63 12.52 6.04
N ILE A 204 -6.32 12.36 4.75
CA ILE A 204 -7.12 12.93 3.66
C ILE A 204 -8.55 12.43 3.71
N THR A 205 -8.72 11.12 3.92
CA THR A 205 -10.02 10.47 3.98
C THR A 205 -10.89 11.11 5.05
N ASN A 206 -10.36 11.29 6.25
CA ASN A 206 -11.09 11.93 7.35
C ASN A 206 -11.44 13.38 7.04
N GLU A 207 -10.50 14.16 6.51
CA GLU A 207 -10.74 15.56 6.15
C GLU A 207 -11.80 15.73 5.05
N LEU A 208 -11.80 14.83 4.06
CA LEU A 208 -12.82 14.79 3.02
C LEU A 208 -14.20 14.45 3.60
N TYR A 209 -14.30 13.44 4.46
CA TYR A 209 -15.57 13.13 5.11
C TYR A 209 -16.04 14.28 5.99
N GLU A 210 -15.16 14.93 6.75
CA GLU A 210 -15.50 16.12 7.51
C GLU A 210 -16.02 17.22 6.60
N MET A 211 -15.36 17.49 5.46
CA MET A 211 -15.80 18.48 4.48
C MET A 211 -17.17 18.15 3.91
N PHE A 212 -17.39 16.92 3.44
CA PHE A 212 -18.69 16.47 2.91
C PHE A 212 -19.80 16.55 3.97
N ASN A 213 -19.45 16.38 5.25
CA ASN A 213 -20.37 16.50 6.37
C ASN A 213 -20.46 17.94 6.93
N THR A 214 -19.66 18.90 6.44
CA THR A 214 -19.62 20.27 6.97
C THR A 214 -20.90 21.06 6.64
N GLN A 215 -21.76 20.57 5.73
CA GLN A 215 -22.99 21.29 5.40
C GLN A 215 -24.05 21.20 6.51
N LYS A 216 -24.07 22.22 7.37
CA LYS A 216 -25.25 22.50 8.20
C LYS A 216 -26.35 23.07 7.31
N CYS A 217 -27.51 22.43 7.30
CA CYS A 217 -28.70 23.03 6.71
C CYS A 217 -28.96 24.39 7.39
N VAL A 218 -29.03 25.46 6.62
CA VAL A 218 -29.47 26.78 7.09
C VAL A 218 -30.96 26.69 7.36
N THR A 219 -31.36 26.32 8.58
CA THR A 219 -32.77 26.03 8.91
C THR A 219 -33.33 26.88 10.03
N THR A 220 -32.80 28.08 10.28
CA THR A 220 -33.51 29.04 11.11
C THR A 220 -33.89 30.28 10.29
N ILE A 221 -35.18 30.63 10.38
CA ILE A 221 -35.82 31.84 9.82
C ILE A 221 -35.05 33.11 10.22
N ASP A 222 -34.24 33.02 11.28
CA ASP A 222 -33.49 34.11 11.86
C ASP A 222 -32.18 34.46 11.14
N SER A 223 -31.72 33.63 10.20
CA SER A 223 -30.42 33.79 9.56
C SER A 223 -30.52 34.53 8.22
N ASN A 224 -29.57 35.44 7.96
CA ASN A 224 -29.43 36.05 6.64
C ASN A 224 -28.91 34.99 5.68
N HIS A 225 -29.84 34.26 5.04
CA HIS A 225 -29.57 33.11 4.17
C HIS A 225 -28.50 33.41 3.11
N LEU A 226 -28.47 34.63 2.56
CA LEU A 226 -27.44 35.06 1.62
C LEU A 226 -26.04 35.09 2.23
N SER A 227 -25.91 35.67 3.42
CA SER A 227 -24.63 35.71 4.13
C SER A 227 -24.15 34.32 4.55
N VAL A 228 -25.08 33.46 4.99
CA VAL A 228 -24.76 32.09 5.40
C VAL A 228 -24.33 31.25 4.19
N PHE A 229 -25.06 31.36 3.07
CA PHE A 229 -24.67 30.72 1.82
C PHE A 229 -23.24 31.08 1.43
N LYS A 230 -22.91 32.39 1.43
CA LYS A 230 -21.56 32.85 1.07
C LYS A 230 -20.51 32.32 2.04
N SER A 231 -20.72 32.45 3.34
CA SER A 231 -19.73 32.03 4.34
C SER A 231 -19.46 30.52 4.31
N GLU A 232 -20.50 29.70 4.18
CA GLU A 232 -20.36 28.23 4.16
C GLU A 232 -19.72 27.76 2.85
N SER A 233 -20.12 28.34 1.71
CA SER A 233 -19.54 28.00 0.41
C SER A 233 -18.06 28.42 0.33
N GLU A 234 -17.71 29.60 0.85
CA GLU A 234 -16.32 30.05 0.97
C GLU A 234 -15.50 29.17 1.92
N LEU A 235 -16.09 28.69 3.02
CA LEU A 235 -15.42 27.77 3.93
C LEU A 235 -15.06 26.46 3.23
N ILE A 236 -15.99 25.90 2.45
CA ILE A 236 -15.75 24.70 1.64
C ILE A 236 -14.63 24.98 0.62
N LEU A 237 -14.70 26.11 -0.09
CA LEU A 237 -13.69 26.50 -1.07
C LEU A 237 -12.29 26.63 -0.44
N ARG A 238 -12.19 27.20 0.78
CA ARG A 238 -10.91 27.27 1.52
C ARG A 238 -10.38 25.89 1.90
N LYS A 239 -11.25 24.95 2.29
CA LYS A 239 -10.87 23.57 2.58
C LYS A 239 -10.35 22.83 1.33
N LEU A 240 -10.81 23.21 0.14
CA LEU A 240 -10.37 22.68 -1.15
C LEU A 240 -9.07 23.32 -1.67
N ASN A 241 -8.95 24.66 -1.63
CA ASN A 241 -7.93 25.41 -2.38
C ASN A 241 -6.84 26.13 -1.55
N GLY A 242 -6.94 26.18 -0.22
CA GLY A 242 -5.92 26.82 0.63
C GLY A 242 -4.53 26.15 0.66
N MET A 243 -3.50 26.84 1.19
CA MET A 243 -2.14 26.29 1.32
C MET A 243 -2.02 25.06 2.26
N MET A 244 -2.98 24.88 3.18
CA MET A 244 -3.13 23.67 4.01
C MET A 244 -4.33 22.82 3.57
N SER A 245 -4.81 23.01 2.34
CA SER A 245 -6.01 22.33 1.85
C SER A 245 -5.80 20.85 1.62
N ILE A 246 -6.93 20.18 1.41
CA ILE A 246 -6.98 18.80 0.97
C ILE A 246 -6.24 18.65 -0.38
N GLY A 247 -6.42 19.58 -1.32
CA GLY A 247 -5.72 19.57 -2.61
C GLY A 247 -4.19 19.65 -2.49
N ALA A 248 -3.68 20.56 -1.64
CA ALA A 248 -2.24 20.68 -1.40
C ALA A 248 -1.65 19.41 -0.77
N LYS A 249 -2.36 18.80 0.19
CA LYS A 249 -1.97 17.53 0.81
C LYS A 249 -1.93 16.38 -0.20
N ILE A 250 -2.98 16.26 -1.03
CA ILE A 250 -3.05 15.24 -2.08
C ILE A 250 -1.86 15.39 -3.04
N SER A 251 -1.57 16.61 -3.51
CA SER A 251 -0.41 16.89 -4.36
C SER A 251 0.91 16.48 -3.72
N GLY A 252 1.11 16.80 -2.44
CA GLY A 252 2.29 16.37 -1.69
C GLY A 252 2.44 14.85 -1.63
N TYR A 253 1.34 14.12 -1.45
CA TYR A 253 1.40 12.66 -1.38
C TYR A 253 1.52 11.99 -2.74
N ILE A 254 0.95 12.55 -3.80
CA ILE A 254 1.23 12.11 -5.18
C ILE A 254 2.74 12.13 -5.42
N HIS A 255 3.42 13.21 -5.02
CA HIS A 255 4.87 13.32 -5.11
C HIS A 255 5.58 12.24 -4.28
N LEU A 256 5.19 12.05 -3.01
CA LEU A 256 5.77 11.04 -2.12
C LEU A 256 5.62 9.61 -2.67
N VAL A 257 4.43 9.25 -3.12
CA VAL A 257 4.10 7.93 -3.69
C VAL A 257 4.92 7.68 -4.96
N ARG A 258 4.98 8.69 -5.84
CA ARG A 258 5.78 8.63 -7.06
C ARG A 258 7.27 8.46 -6.76
N GLU A 259 7.81 9.20 -5.80
CA GLU A 259 9.21 9.09 -5.39
C GLU A 259 9.53 7.68 -4.86
N LYS A 260 8.68 7.15 -3.97
CA LYS A 260 8.81 5.79 -3.44
C LYS A 260 8.71 4.74 -4.55
N ARG A 261 7.74 4.86 -5.46
CA ARG A 261 7.59 3.94 -6.60
C ARG A 261 8.84 3.96 -7.47
N ASN A 262 9.30 5.14 -7.88
CA ASN A 262 10.47 5.31 -8.74
C ASN A 262 11.74 4.72 -8.09
N LYS A 263 11.89 4.81 -6.76
CA LYS A 263 13.00 4.18 -6.03
C LYS A 263 12.96 2.66 -6.14
N ILE A 264 11.79 2.04 -5.99
CA ILE A 264 11.61 0.59 -6.09
C ILE A 264 11.78 0.15 -7.55
N GLU A 265 11.26 0.90 -8.51
CA GLU A 265 11.43 0.62 -9.95
C GLU A 265 12.90 0.62 -10.37
N LYS A 266 13.68 1.63 -9.93
CA LYS A 266 15.13 1.67 -10.21
C LYS A 266 15.85 0.44 -9.66
N GLN A 267 15.52 0.04 -8.43
CA GLN A 267 16.08 -1.17 -7.81
C GLN A 267 15.65 -2.46 -8.52
N TYR A 268 14.42 -2.52 -9.01
CA TYR A 268 13.86 -3.71 -9.64
C TYR A 268 14.36 -3.91 -11.07
N PHE A 269 14.38 -2.83 -11.86
CA PHE A 269 14.73 -2.88 -13.29
C PHE A 269 16.22 -2.64 -13.56
N ASN A 270 17.05 -2.43 -12.53
CA ASN A 270 18.47 -2.06 -12.67
C ASN A 270 18.67 -0.85 -13.61
N ILE A 271 17.75 0.10 -13.59
CA ILE A 271 17.85 1.31 -14.39
C ILE A 271 18.80 2.26 -13.66
N SER A 272 20.08 2.19 -14.04
CA SER A 272 21.13 3.16 -13.64
C SER A 272 20.93 4.50 -14.34
#